data_AF-A0A644ZVY1-F1
#
_entry.id   AF-A0A644ZVY1-F1
#
_cell.length_a   1.000
_cell.length_b   1.000
_cell.length_c   1.000
_cell.angle_alpha   90.00
_cell.angle_beta   90.00
_cell.angle_gamma   90.00
#
_symmetry.space_group_name_H-M   'P 1'
#
loop_
_entity.id
_entity.type
_entity.pdbx_description
1 polymer ?
#
loop_
_entity_poly.entity_id
_entity_poly.type
_entity_poly.pdbx_seq_one_letter_code
_entity_poly.pdbx_strand_id
1 'polypeptide(L)'
;MTSTIALYVIPIAALAVSFAKSRQNTKLALKKAWKSFENILPQFLSILVIIGIMLAILTPEQISSMIGSESGWFGVIIASVIGAITLIPGFIAFPLAAALLKSGAGYMQIAAFISTLMMVGVVTMPV
;
A
#
# COMPACT_ATOMS: atom_id res chain seq x y z
N MET A 1 12.05 7.49 -15.81
CA MET A 1 13.18 8.14 -15.11
C MET A 1 12.89 9.59 -14.76
N THR A 2 12.44 10.41 -15.71
CA THR A 2 12.16 11.84 -15.48
C THR A 2 11.19 12.11 -14.32
N SER A 3 10.09 11.37 -14.21
CA SER A 3 9.11 11.54 -13.12
C SER A 3 9.70 11.20 -11.74
N THR A 4 10.52 10.15 -11.65
CA THR A 4 11.20 9.74 -10.42
C THR A 4 12.18 10.82 -9.96
N ILE A 5 12.97 11.38 -10.88
CA ILE A 5 13.91 12.46 -10.58
C ILE A 5 13.17 13.67 -10.04
N ALA A 6 12.05 14.07 -10.65
CA ALA A 6 11.23 15.18 -10.17
C ALA A 6 10.72 14.96 -8.73
N LEU A 7 10.27 13.74 -8.41
CA LEU A 7 9.79 13.37 -7.08
C LEU A 7 10.87 13.47 -5.99
N TYR A 8 12.16 13.37 -6.34
CA TYR A 8 13.26 13.55 -5.38
C TYR A 8 13.78 14.99 -5.35
N VAL A 9 13.94 15.62 -6.51
CA VAL A 9 14.54 16.97 -6.62
C VAL A 9 13.64 18.03 -6.00
N ILE A 10 12.32 17.97 -6.24
CA ILE A 10 11.39 18.99 -5.76
C ILE A 10 11.35 19.03 -4.21
N PRO A 11 11.17 17.91 -3.48
CA PRO A 11 11.18 17.94 -2.02
C PRO A 11 12.53 18.34 -1.43
N ILE A 12 13.65 17.91 -2.03
CA ILE A 12 14.99 18.27 -1.56
C ILE A 12 15.21 19.78 -1.70
N ALA A 13 14.84 20.35 -2.85
CA ALA A 13 14.93 21.79 -3.07
C ALA A 13 14.02 22.56 -2.10
N ALA A 14 12.77 22.11 -1.91
CA ALA A 14 11.84 22.71 -0.96
C ALA A 14 12.37 22.64 0.49
N LEU A 15 12.98 21.53 0.89
CA LEU A 15 13.61 21.36 2.19
C LEU A 15 14.82 22.28 2.36
N ALA A 16 15.65 22.43 1.32
CA ALA A 16 16.79 23.35 1.32
C ALA A 16 16.33 24.82 1.46
N VAL A 17 15.30 25.22 0.72
CA VAL A 17 14.68 26.56 0.84
C VAL A 17 14.09 26.76 2.24
N SER A 18 13.37 25.77 2.78
CA SER A 18 12.83 25.81 4.14
C SER A 18 13.96 25.97 5.17
N PHE A 19 15.06 25.24 5.00
CA PHE A 19 16.21 25.29 5.90
C PHE A 19 16.93 26.65 5.85
N ALA A 20 17.03 27.25 4.66
CA ALA A 20 17.56 28.60 4.49
C ALA A 20 16.66 29.66 5.14
N LYS A 21 15.33 29.49 5.07
CA LYS A 21 14.35 30.44 5.62
C LYS A 21 14.17 30.33 7.15
N SER A 22 14.13 29.12 7.70
CA SER A 22 14.07 28.88 9.13
C SER A 22 14.59 27.49 9.50
N ARG A 23 15.82 27.44 10.03
CA ARG A 23 16.40 26.20 10.56
C ARG A 23 15.60 25.63 11.72
N GLN A 24 15.05 26.48 12.57
CA GLN A 24 14.28 26.05 13.74
C GLN A 24 12.98 25.33 13.34
N ASN A 25 12.18 25.95 12.46
CA ASN A 25 10.92 25.35 12.00
C ASN A 25 11.17 24.08 11.18
N THR A 26 12.22 24.08 10.34
CA THR A 26 12.58 22.90 9.54
C THR A 26 12.98 21.72 10.43
N LYS A 27 13.80 21.94 11.46
CA LYS A 27 14.17 20.87 12.42
C LYS A 27 12.96 20.34 13.17
N LEU A 28 12.04 21.21 13.60
CA LEU A 28 10.80 20.80 14.27
C LEU A 28 9.90 19.98 13.35
N ALA A 29 9.74 20.40 12.10
CA ALA A 29 8.98 19.66 11.09
C ALA A 29 9.59 18.28 10.81
N LEU A 30 10.91 18.20 10.62
CA LEU A 30 11.62 16.93 10.43
C LEU A 30 11.48 16.00 11.64
N LYS A 31 11.57 16.52 12.87
CA LYS A 31 11.36 15.72 14.08
C LYS A 31 9.92 15.18 14.17
N LYS A 32 8.92 15.99 13.82
CA LYS A 32 7.51 15.55 13.76
C LYS A 32 7.31 14.48 12.69
N ALA A 33 7.87 14.67 11.50
CA ALA A 33 7.81 13.70 10.41
C ALA A 33 8.46 12.36 10.82
N TRP A 34 9.65 12.42 11.43
CA TRP A 34 10.34 11.23 11.94
C TRP A 34 9.52 10.49 12.98
N LYS A 35 8.96 11.19 13.97
CA LYS A 35 8.09 10.57 14.98
C LYS A 35 6.83 9.96 14.37
N SER A 36 6.23 10.61 13.37
CA SER A 36 5.09 10.05 12.64
C SER A 36 5.49 8.79 11.86
N PHE A 37 6.68 8.77 11.27
CA PHE A 37 7.23 7.62 10.57
C PHE A 37 7.47 6.45 11.54
N GLU A 38 8.12 6.68 12.68
CA GLU A 38 8.32 5.67 13.71
C GLU A 38 7.01 5.09 14.25
N ASN A 39 5.93 5.89 14.32
CA ASN A 39 4.64 5.39 14.76
C ASN A 39 3.98 4.44 13.74
N ILE A 40 4.15 4.68 12.43
CA ILE A 40 3.57 3.82 11.39
C ILE A 40 4.46 2.62 11.05
N LEU A 41 5.77 2.72 11.31
CA LEU A 41 6.77 1.75 10.87
C LEU A 41 6.55 0.32 11.44
N PRO A 42 6.25 0.12 12.74
CA PRO A 42 6.01 -1.21 13.28
C PRO A 42 4.83 -1.90 12.60
N GLN A 43 3.69 -1.21 12.48
CA GLN A 43 2.51 -1.74 11.81
C GLN A 43 2.80 -2.04 10.33
N PHE A 44 3.52 -1.15 9.66
CA PHE A 44 3.93 -1.32 8.27
C PHE A 44 4.78 -2.57 8.07
N LEU A 45 5.81 -2.75 8.91
CA LEU A 45 6.70 -3.91 8.85
C LEU A 45 5.97 -5.20 9.18
N SER A 46 5.11 -5.22 10.20
CA SER A 46 4.32 -6.41 10.55
C SER A 46 3.47 -6.89 9.37
N ILE A 47 2.79 -5.97 8.68
CA ILE A 47 1.96 -6.33 7.52
C ILE A 47 2.85 -6.77 6.35
N LEU A 48 3.98 -6.10 6.08
CA LEU A 48 4.91 -6.54 5.03
C LEU A 48 5.46 -7.95 5.29
N VAL A 49 5.75 -8.31 6.53
CA VAL A 49 6.18 -9.67 6.89
C VAL A 49 5.08 -10.69 6.63
N ILE A 50 3.84 -10.40 7.05
CA ILE A 50 2.68 -11.27 6.79
C ILE A 50 2.49 -11.47 5.28
N ILE A 51 2.57 -10.39 4.50
CA ILE A 51 2.49 -10.45 3.04
C ILE A 51 3.64 -11.28 2.46
N GLY A 52 4.87 -11.06 2.92
CA GLY A 52 6.04 -11.82 2.46
C GLY A 52 5.88 -13.32 2.73
N ILE A 53 5.38 -13.70 3.91
CA ILE A 53 5.07 -15.10 4.24
C ILE A 53 3.97 -15.63 3.34
N MET A 54 2.89 -14.87 3.14
CA MET A 54 1.78 -15.28 2.27
C MET A 54 2.26 -15.52 0.84
N LEU A 55 3.07 -14.63 0.27
CA LEU A 55 3.65 -14.77 -1.07
C LEU A 55 4.73 -15.86 -1.14
N ALA A 56 5.36 -16.24 -0.03
CA ALA A 56 6.28 -17.38 0.01
C ALA A 56 5.53 -18.73 0.01
N ILE A 57 4.30 -18.76 0.55
CA ILE A 57 3.45 -19.96 0.60
C ILE A 57 2.65 -20.10 -0.71
N LEU A 58 2.16 -19.00 -1.26
CA LEU A 58 1.35 -19.00 -2.48
C LEU A 58 2.24 -18.97 -3.73
N THR A 59 2.07 -19.94 -4.62
CA THR A 59 2.77 -19.93 -5.91
C THR A 59 2.13 -18.92 -6.88
N PRO A 60 2.88 -18.37 -7.85
CA PRO A 60 2.32 -17.51 -8.89
C PRO A 60 1.14 -18.15 -9.64
N GLU A 61 1.15 -19.47 -9.84
CA GLU A 61 0.05 -20.21 -10.47
C GLU A 61 -1.22 -20.22 -9.60
N GLN A 62 -1.07 -20.36 -8.28
CA GLN A 62 -2.19 -20.26 -7.34
C GLN A 62 -2.76 -18.83 -7.31
N ILE A 63 -1.89 -17.82 -7.32
CA ILE A 63 -2.31 -16.41 -7.36
C ILE A 63 -3.04 -16.13 -8.67
N SER A 64 -2.49 -16.56 -9.80
CA SER A 64 -3.07 -16.36 -11.12
C SER A 64 -4.42 -17.08 -11.30
N SER A 65 -4.55 -18.30 -10.79
CA SER A 65 -5.82 -19.04 -10.89
C SER A 65 -6.92 -18.47 -9.98
N MET A 66 -6.58 -17.98 -8.78
CA MET A 66 -7.57 -17.45 -7.83
C MET A 66 -7.93 -15.98 -8.05
N ILE A 67 -6.94 -15.14 -8.34
CA ILE A 67 -7.10 -13.68 -8.46
C ILE A 67 -6.36 -13.09 -9.68
N GLY A 68 -5.90 -13.92 -10.61
CA GLY A 68 -5.33 -13.49 -11.89
C GLY A 68 -6.39 -13.09 -12.90
N SER A 69 -5.96 -12.57 -14.05
CA SER A 69 -6.87 -12.13 -15.12
C SER A 69 -7.81 -13.24 -15.59
N GLU A 70 -7.35 -14.49 -15.59
CA GLU A 70 -8.13 -15.66 -16.03
C GLU A 70 -9.21 -16.10 -15.03
N SER A 71 -9.12 -15.66 -13.77
CA SER A 71 -10.15 -15.93 -12.74
C SER A 71 -11.49 -15.23 -13.02
N GLY A 72 -11.50 -14.26 -13.95
CA GLY A 72 -12.70 -13.51 -14.34
C GLY A 72 -13.43 -12.88 -13.15
N TRP A 73 -14.76 -12.87 -13.23
CA TRP A 73 -15.64 -12.30 -12.19
C TRP A 73 -15.54 -13.02 -10.84
N PHE A 74 -15.18 -14.30 -10.84
CA PHE A 74 -15.07 -15.06 -9.59
C PHE A 74 -13.91 -14.54 -8.73
N GLY A 75 -12.75 -14.30 -9.35
CA GLY A 75 -11.63 -13.69 -8.64
C GLY A 75 -11.91 -12.24 -8.21
N VAL A 76 -12.74 -11.49 -8.94
CA VAL A 76 -13.18 -10.15 -8.53
C VAL A 76 -13.98 -10.22 -7.24
N ILE A 77 -14.96 -11.13 -7.14
CA ILE A 77 -15.76 -11.31 -5.93
C ILE A 77 -14.88 -11.73 -4.74
N ILE A 78 -13.99 -12.71 -4.95
CA ILE A 78 -13.05 -13.16 -3.91
C ILE A 78 -12.18 -11.99 -3.43
N ALA A 79 -11.57 -11.27 -4.36
CA ALA A 79 -10.72 -10.13 -4.06
C ALA A 79 -11.49 -9.03 -3.30
N SER A 80 -12.74 -8.76 -3.70
CA SER A 80 -13.62 -7.81 -3.04
C SER A 80 -13.95 -8.22 -1.59
N VAL A 81 -14.29 -9.49 -1.37
CA VAL A 81 -14.60 -10.01 -0.02
C VAL A 81 -13.37 -9.94 0.87
N ILE A 82 -12.20 -10.38 0.38
CA ILE A 82 -10.94 -10.30 1.12
C ILE A 82 -10.61 -8.85 1.47
N GLY A 83 -10.75 -7.93 0.51
CA GLY A 83 -10.54 -6.50 0.74
C GLY A 83 -11.43 -5.97 1.87
N ALA A 84 -12.72 -6.28 1.84
CA ALA A 84 -13.67 -5.81 2.86
C ALA A 84 -13.37 -6.34 4.28
N ILE A 85 -12.74 -7.50 4.39
CA ILE A 85 -12.34 -8.10 5.68
C ILE A 85 -11.01 -7.53 6.18
N THR A 86 -10.04 -7.31 5.28
CA THR A 86 -8.62 -7.13 5.66
C THR A 86 -8.31 -5.76 6.30
N LEU A 87 -9.08 -4.72 5.96
CA LEU A 87 -9.02 -3.36 6.54
C LEU A 87 -7.61 -2.82 6.91
N ILE A 88 -6.65 -2.97 6.00
CA ILE A 88 -5.30 -2.39 6.16
C ILE A 88 -5.25 -0.94 5.64
N PRO A 89 -4.40 -0.08 6.23
CA PRO A 89 -4.23 1.29 5.75
C PRO A 89 -3.78 1.36 4.28
N GLY A 90 -4.26 2.38 3.56
CA GLY A 90 -4.02 2.52 2.12
C GLY A 90 -2.55 2.58 1.72
N PHE A 91 -1.69 3.19 2.54
CA PHE A 91 -0.23 3.23 2.27
C PHE A 91 0.45 1.85 2.28
N ILE A 92 -0.22 0.82 2.81
CA ILE A 92 0.24 -0.58 2.86
C ILE A 92 -0.41 -1.40 1.74
N ALA A 93 -1.66 -1.08 1.42
CA ALA A 93 -2.42 -1.72 0.35
C ALA A 93 -1.74 -1.60 -1.03
N PHE A 94 -1.15 -0.44 -1.35
CA PHE A 94 -0.51 -0.24 -2.66
C PHE A 94 0.75 -1.10 -2.87
N PRO A 95 1.71 -1.19 -1.93
CA PRO A 95 2.80 -2.15 -2.02
C PRO A 95 2.33 -3.60 -2.17
N LEU A 96 1.29 -4.01 -1.43
CA LEU A 96 0.70 -5.34 -1.53
C LEU A 96 0.13 -5.60 -2.94
N ALA A 97 -0.68 -4.67 -3.44
CA ALA A 97 -1.24 -4.74 -4.78
C ALA A 97 -0.16 -4.85 -5.85
N ALA A 98 0.90 -4.04 -5.75
CA ALA A 98 2.03 -4.11 -6.67
C ALA A 98 2.75 -5.47 -6.61
N ALA A 99 2.91 -6.06 -5.42
CA ALA A 99 3.50 -7.38 -5.26
C ALA A 99 2.62 -8.49 -5.85
N LEU A 100 1.31 -8.48 -5.57
CA LEU A 100 0.36 -9.44 -6.13
C LEU A 100 0.26 -9.34 -7.66
N LEU A 101 0.24 -8.13 -8.23
CA LEU A 101 0.29 -7.92 -9.68
C LEU A 101 1.56 -8.52 -10.29
N LYS A 102 2.72 -8.31 -9.64
CA LYS A 102 3.99 -8.94 -10.08
C LYS A 102 3.95 -10.47 -9.98
N SER A 103 3.17 -11.01 -9.06
CA SER A 103 2.98 -12.45 -8.86
C SER A 103 1.84 -13.05 -9.70
N GLY A 104 1.25 -12.30 -10.64
CA GLY A 104 0.25 -12.80 -11.60
C GLY A 104 -1.20 -12.46 -11.29
N ALA A 105 -1.48 -11.63 -10.28
CA ALA A 105 -2.83 -11.13 -10.03
C ALA A 105 -3.29 -10.20 -11.17
N GLY A 106 -4.60 -10.18 -11.44
CA GLY A 106 -5.19 -9.37 -12.50
C GLY A 106 -5.51 -7.95 -12.05
N TYR A 107 -5.44 -6.99 -12.96
CA TYR A 107 -5.70 -5.59 -12.66
C TYR A 107 -7.12 -5.33 -12.15
N MET A 108 -8.11 -6.05 -12.68
CA MET A 108 -9.51 -5.89 -12.27
C MET A 108 -9.73 -6.39 -10.83
N GLN A 109 -9.15 -7.53 -10.49
CA GLN A 109 -9.21 -8.15 -9.17
C GLN A 109 -8.49 -7.29 -8.13
N ILE A 110 -7.32 -6.75 -8.49
CA ILE A 110 -6.57 -5.84 -7.61
C ILE A 110 -7.28 -4.51 -7.43
N ALA A 111 -7.89 -3.95 -8.49
CA ALA A 111 -8.71 -2.76 -8.38
C ALA A 111 -9.91 -3.00 -7.45
N ALA A 112 -10.58 -4.15 -7.57
CA ALA A 112 -11.69 -4.54 -6.72
C ALA A 112 -11.26 -4.74 -5.26
N PHE A 113 -10.13 -5.41 -5.02
CA PHE A 113 -9.52 -5.56 -3.70
C PHE A 113 -9.22 -4.21 -3.05
N ILE A 114 -8.48 -3.33 -3.72
CA ILE A 114 -8.15 -2.00 -3.18
C ILE A 114 -9.42 -1.19 -2.92
N SER A 115 -10.37 -1.25 -3.85
CA SER A 115 -11.63 -0.52 -3.77
C SER A 115 -12.42 -0.92 -2.53
N THR A 116 -12.64 -2.22 -2.32
CA THR A 116 -13.41 -2.66 -1.14
C THR A 116 -12.62 -2.45 0.13
N LEU A 117 -11.32 -2.72 0.12
CA LEU A 117 -10.43 -2.48 1.26
C LEU A 117 -10.50 -1.05 1.81
N MET A 118 -10.64 -0.05 0.93
CA MET A 118 -10.73 1.36 1.35
C MET A 118 -12.16 1.85 1.55
N MET A 119 -13.13 1.38 0.76
CA MET A 119 -14.50 1.94 0.76
C MET A 119 -15.48 1.23 1.68
N VAL A 120 -15.29 -0.08 1.93
CA VAL A 120 -16.24 -0.88 2.71
C VAL A 120 -15.52 -1.85 3.64
N GLY A 121 -15.79 -1.76 4.93
CA GLY A 121 -15.20 -2.62 5.94
C GLY A 121 -16.23 -3.39 6.73
N VAL A 122 -15.95 -4.67 7.02
CA VAL A 122 -16.73 -5.42 8.03
C VAL A 122 -16.70 -4.69 9.38
N VAL A 123 -15.57 -4.06 9.71
CA VAL A 123 -15.41 -3.25 10.94
C VAL A 123 -16.22 -1.95 10.89
N THR A 124 -16.53 -1.44 9.70
CA THR A 124 -17.33 -0.22 9.51
C THR A 124 -18.84 -0.50 9.37
N MET A 125 -19.26 -1.77 9.49
CA MET A 125 -20.65 -2.16 9.34
C MET A 125 -21.47 -1.60 10.53
N PRO A 126 -22.52 -0.80 10.29
CA PRO A 126 -23.36 -0.27 11.36
C PRO A 126 -24.24 -1.40 11.88
N VAL A 127 -23.83 -2.03 12.98
CA VAL A 127 -24.65 -2.90 13.82
C VAL A 127 -25.41 -2.12 14.87
#